data_AF-A0A017SXV6-F1
#
_entry.id   AF-A0A017SXV6-F1
#
_cell.length_a   1.000
_cell.length_b   1.000
_cell.length_c   1.000
_cell.angle_alpha   90.00
_cell.angle_beta   90.00
_cell.angle_gamma   90.00
#
_symmetry.space_group_name_H-M   'P 1'
#
loop_
_entity.id
_entity.type
_entity.pdbx_description
1 polymer ?
#
loop_
_entity_poly.entity_id
_entity_poly.type
_entity_poly.pdbx_seq_one_letter_code
_entity_poly.pdbx_strand_id
1 'polypeptide(L)'
;MSLSRLDLAPVLGVLSLLVCGCSDPVPPTPRGGFDVNWVDSPVEECPIRSHRAQVGSPTATDPGTKLVDGEEGAEIECSVTGAGPFKVSASAVQGANILRLNIPSISPSASQAAPASGSVNFRSAELTSGSVSSDSTVPCTFWFPDGRSEDQRVTGGKIWVAFECSRMLTPPMNNPCKISESYALFENCDTGEEE
;
A
#
# COMPACT_ATOMS: atom_id res chain seq x y z
N MET A 1 -76.78 50.81 1.84
CA MET A 1 -75.97 51.00 3.06
C MET A 1 -75.47 49.63 3.52
N SER A 2 -74.24 49.58 3.98
CA SER A 2 -73.53 48.44 4.57
C SER A 2 -72.82 47.48 3.62
N LEU A 3 -71.50 47.45 3.82
CA LEU A 3 -70.42 46.72 3.16
C LEU A 3 -69.90 45.62 4.11
N SER A 4 -69.23 44.61 3.54
CA SER A 4 -68.16 43.76 4.13
C SER A 4 -68.60 42.69 5.15
N ARG A 5 -67.99 41.50 5.25
CA ARG A 5 -66.57 41.11 5.11
C ARG A 5 -66.39 39.68 4.56
N LEU A 6 -65.35 39.52 3.74
CA LEU A 6 -64.72 38.26 3.36
C LEU A 6 -63.56 38.01 4.34
N ASP A 7 -63.56 36.87 5.03
CA ASP A 7 -62.39 36.40 5.78
C ASP A 7 -61.56 35.48 4.87
N LEU A 8 -60.35 35.94 4.52
CA LEU A 8 -59.28 35.16 3.90
C LEU A 8 -58.50 34.45 5.02
N ALA A 9 -58.45 33.12 4.99
CA ALA A 9 -57.51 32.34 5.79
C ALA A 9 -56.22 32.10 5.00
N PRO A 10 -55.02 32.38 5.56
CA PRO A 10 -53.76 32.02 4.94
C PRO A 10 -53.38 30.58 5.33
N VAL A 11 -53.42 29.65 4.39
CA VAL A 11 -52.83 28.32 4.58
C VAL A 11 -51.35 28.40 4.24
N LEU A 12 -50.51 28.58 5.26
CA LEU A 12 -49.06 28.36 5.17
C LEU A 12 -48.81 26.86 5.00
N GLY A 13 -48.59 26.42 3.76
CA GLY A 13 -48.07 25.10 3.44
C GLY A 13 -46.55 25.08 3.59
N VAL A 14 -46.07 24.43 4.65
CA VAL A 14 -44.65 24.22 4.97
C VAL A 14 -44.00 23.36 3.89
N LEU A 15 -43.03 23.93 3.17
CA LEU A 15 -42.17 23.25 2.21
C LEU A 15 -41.23 22.30 2.99
N SER A 16 -41.55 21.01 2.98
CA SER A 16 -40.69 19.97 3.58
C SER A 16 -39.46 19.76 2.70
N LEU A 17 -38.34 20.36 3.08
CA LEU A 17 -37.02 20.07 2.51
C LEU A 17 -36.63 18.64 2.92
N LEU A 18 -36.78 17.71 1.98
CA LEU A 18 -36.13 16.40 2.01
C LEU A 18 -34.62 16.61 1.94
N VAL A 19 -33.98 16.69 3.10
CA VAL A 19 -32.52 16.63 3.23
C VAL A 19 -32.14 15.16 3.04
N CYS A 20 -31.99 14.72 1.79
CA CYS A 20 -31.27 13.50 1.47
C CYS A 20 -29.80 13.73 1.83
N GLY A 21 -29.46 13.51 3.10
CA GLY A 21 -28.07 13.36 3.51
C GLY A 21 -27.53 12.12 2.82
N CYS A 22 -26.75 12.31 1.77
CA CYS A 22 -25.85 11.28 1.26
C CYS A 22 -24.85 11.00 2.38
N SER A 23 -25.17 10.04 3.27
CA SER A 23 -24.18 9.48 4.17
C SER A 23 -23.17 8.77 3.29
N ASP A 24 -22.08 9.45 2.99
CA ASP A 24 -20.98 8.86 2.27
C ASP A 24 -20.51 7.62 3.05
N PRO A 25 -20.51 6.42 2.44
CA PRO A 25 -19.98 5.24 3.11
C PRO A 25 -18.55 5.51 3.57
N VAL A 26 -18.28 5.28 4.86
CA VAL A 26 -16.92 5.40 5.40
C VAL A 26 -15.98 4.54 4.55
N PRO A 27 -14.87 5.10 4.04
CA PRO A 27 -13.93 4.34 3.22
C PRO A 27 -13.41 3.14 4.02
N PRO A 28 -13.20 1.99 3.36
CA PRO A 28 -12.76 0.80 4.05
C PRO A 28 -11.36 1.01 4.65
N THR A 29 -11.11 0.45 5.83
CA THR A 29 -9.82 0.56 6.51
C THR A 29 -8.71 -0.10 5.69
N PRO A 30 -7.53 0.54 5.54
CA PRO A 30 -6.37 -0.04 4.88
C PRO A 30 -5.99 -1.40 5.45
N ARG A 31 -5.54 -2.31 4.59
CA ARG A 31 -5.03 -3.63 5.00
C ARG A 31 -3.92 -4.10 4.10
N GLY A 32 -3.02 -4.91 4.65
CA GLY A 32 -1.87 -5.36 3.88
C GLY A 32 -0.95 -6.32 4.61
N GLY A 33 0.18 -6.59 3.96
CA GLY A 33 1.19 -7.49 4.45
C GLY A 33 2.37 -7.58 3.50
N PHE A 34 3.45 -8.18 3.98
CA PHE A 34 4.63 -8.44 3.19
C PHE A 34 5.36 -9.71 3.62
N ASP A 35 6.20 -10.17 2.70
CA ASP A 35 7.15 -11.24 2.88
C ASP A 35 8.47 -10.79 2.27
N VAL A 36 9.47 -10.53 3.12
CA VAL A 36 10.80 -10.07 2.69
C VAL A 36 11.80 -11.20 2.91
N ASN A 37 12.46 -11.59 1.83
CA ASN A 37 13.56 -12.55 1.84
C ASN A 37 14.91 -11.82 1.72
N TRP A 38 15.51 -11.51 2.87
CA TRP A 38 16.82 -10.90 2.96
C TRP A 38 17.91 -11.93 2.71
N VAL A 39 18.86 -11.60 1.84
CA VAL A 39 19.98 -12.49 1.52
C VAL A 39 21.32 -11.79 1.75
N ASP A 40 22.23 -12.52 2.38
CA ASP A 40 23.61 -12.10 2.66
C ASP A 40 24.48 -12.24 1.41
N SER A 41 24.12 -11.60 0.29
CA SER A 41 24.84 -11.74 -0.97
C SER A 41 25.47 -10.42 -1.44
N PRO A 42 26.78 -10.42 -1.76
CA PRO A 42 27.75 -11.49 -1.48
C PRO A 42 28.05 -11.60 0.02
N VAL A 43 28.27 -12.83 0.51
CA VAL A 43 28.35 -13.17 1.96
C VAL A 43 29.49 -12.44 2.68
N GLU A 44 30.54 -12.10 1.94
CA GLU A 44 31.71 -11.40 2.50
C GLU A 44 31.46 -9.90 2.70
N GLU A 45 30.46 -9.32 2.02
CA GLU A 45 30.17 -7.89 2.06
C GLU A 45 28.97 -7.57 2.94
N CYS A 46 27.95 -8.43 2.97
CA CYS A 46 26.74 -8.20 3.75
C CYS A 46 26.91 -8.67 5.22
N PRO A 47 26.91 -7.76 6.22
CA PRO A 47 27.15 -8.13 7.62
C PRO A 47 25.94 -8.82 8.29
N ILE A 48 24.80 -8.88 7.61
CA ILE A 48 23.54 -9.40 8.13
C ILE A 48 23.24 -10.71 7.42
N ARG A 49 23.11 -11.79 8.19
CA ARG A 49 22.79 -13.13 7.65
C ARG A 49 21.44 -13.15 6.95
N SER A 50 21.33 -14.07 5.99
CA SER A 50 20.07 -14.39 5.34
C SER A 50 18.96 -14.68 6.37
N HIS A 51 17.81 -14.03 6.21
CA HIS A 51 16.65 -14.18 7.08
C HIS A 51 15.37 -13.76 6.37
N ARG A 52 14.23 -14.11 6.96
CA ARG A 52 12.90 -13.74 6.46
C ARG A 52 12.18 -12.87 7.48
N ALA A 53 11.53 -11.82 7.03
CA ALA A 53 10.62 -11.02 7.85
C ALA A 53 9.27 -10.94 7.17
N GLN A 54 8.21 -11.09 7.95
CA GLN A 54 6.86 -11.24 7.43
C GLN A 54 5.86 -10.46 8.26
N VAL A 55 4.83 -9.97 7.58
CA VAL A 55 3.57 -9.47 8.13
C VAL A 55 2.49 -10.01 7.21
N GLY A 56 1.61 -10.89 7.69
CA GLY A 56 0.59 -11.53 6.84
C GLY A 56 1.09 -12.58 5.83
N SER A 57 2.38 -12.55 5.46
CA SER A 57 3.07 -13.55 4.64
C SER A 57 2.48 -13.80 3.24
N PRO A 58 2.20 -12.76 2.42
CA PRO A 58 1.81 -12.94 1.03
C PRO A 58 2.91 -13.66 0.23
N THR A 59 2.50 -14.35 -0.83
CA THR A 59 3.40 -15.06 -1.77
C THR A 59 3.11 -14.64 -3.21
N ALA A 60 3.58 -15.40 -4.21
CA ALA A 60 3.17 -15.19 -5.61
C ALA A 60 1.70 -15.55 -5.84
N THR A 61 1.21 -16.61 -5.18
CA THR A 61 -0.09 -17.24 -5.50
C THR A 61 -1.09 -17.15 -4.35
N ASP A 62 -0.66 -16.79 -3.14
CA ASP A 62 -1.52 -16.66 -1.96
C ASP A 62 -1.38 -15.24 -1.37
N PRO A 63 -2.47 -14.48 -1.17
CA PRO A 63 -2.40 -13.16 -0.57
C PRO A 63 -1.98 -13.19 0.90
N GLY A 64 -1.92 -14.37 1.52
CA GLY A 64 -1.63 -14.53 2.94
C GLY A 64 -2.75 -14.00 3.82
N THR A 65 -2.44 -13.82 5.10
CA THR A 65 -3.32 -13.12 6.04
C THR A 65 -3.22 -11.62 5.79
N LYS A 66 -4.35 -10.94 5.60
CA LYS A 66 -4.39 -9.50 5.38
C LYS A 66 -4.67 -8.82 6.72
N LEU A 67 -3.65 -8.24 7.33
CA LEU A 67 -3.84 -7.50 8.57
C LEU A 67 -4.47 -6.15 8.27
N VAL A 68 -5.55 -5.82 8.97
CA VAL A 68 -6.19 -4.51 8.89
C VAL A 68 -5.43 -3.53 9.78
N ASP A 69 -5.36 -2.27 9.37
CA ASP A 69 -4.79 -1.21 10.19
C ASP A 69 -5.42 -1.18 11.59
N GLY A 70 -4.57 -1.17 12.63
CA GLY A 70 -4.95 -1.22 14.03
C GLY A 70 -5.20 -2.63 14.59
N GLU A 71 -5.23 -3.68 13.77
CA GLU A 71 -5.37 -5.07 14.25
C GLU A 71 -4.02 -5.69 14.60
N GLU A 72 -3.96 -6.47 15.69
CA GLU A 72 -2.75 -7.22 16.08
C GLU A 72 -1.47 -6.38 16.18
N GLY A 73 -1.62 -5.09 16.50
CA GLY A 73 -0.50 -4.12 16.54
C GLY A 73 0.08 -3.79 15.16
N ALA A 74 -0.66 -4.05 14.09
CA ALA A 74 -0.31 -3.67 12.74
C ALA A 74 -0.66 -2.20 12.49
N GLU A 75 0.25 -1.48 11.83
CA GLU A 75 -0.02 -0.16 11.27
C GLU A 75 0.14 -0.27 9.75
N ILE A 76 -0.95 -0.06 9.01
CA ILE A 76 -1.00 -0.17 7.56
C ILE A 76 -1.40 1.17 6.97
N GLU A 77 -0.51 1.76 6.17
CA GLU A 77 -0.78 2.99 5.43
C GLU A 77 -0.50 2.72 3.97
N CYS A 78 -1.42 3.07 3.07
CA CYS A 78 -1.13 2.96 1.64
C CYS A 78 -1.96 3.91 0.78
N SER A 79 -1.37 4.27 -0.36
CA SER A 79 -1.97 5.04 -1.44
C SER A 79 -1.59 4.40 -2.77
N VAL A 80 -2.59 4.10 -3.60
CA VAL A 80 -2.44 3.54 -4.94
C VAL A 80 -3.30 4.35 -5.88
N THR A 81 -2.68 5.28 -6.60
CA THR A 81 -3.37 6.29 -7.40
C THR A 81 -3.06 6.15 -8.88
N GLY A 82 -3.97 6.64 -9.73
CA GLY A 82 -3.86 6.58 -11.18
C GLY A 82 -4.83 5.58 -11.83
N ALA A 83 -4.87 5.58 -13.16
CA ALA A 83 -5.76 4.76 -13.98
C ALA A 83 -5.00 4.06 -15.12
N GLY A 84 -3.77 3.62 -14.87
CA GLY A 84 -2.85 3.12 -15.89
C GLY A 84 -1.46 2.88 -15.30
N PRO A 85 -0.43 3.69 -15.58
CA PRO A 85 0.69 3.72 -14.66
C PRO A 85 0.18 4.16 -13.29
N PHE A 86 0.33 3.28 -12.29
CA PHE A 86 -0.07 3.57 -10.91
C PHE A 86 1.12 4.14 -10.14
N LYS A 87 0.85 5.12 -9.27
CA LYS A 87 1.80 5.56 -8.26
C LYS A 87 1.44 4.89 -6.94
N VAL A 88 2.43 4.35 -6.27
CA VAL A 88 2.25 3.55 -5.05
C VAL A 88 3.12 4.10 -3.95
N SER A 89 2.53 4.36 -2.79
CA SER A 89 3.25 4.56 -1.53
C SER A 89 2.58 3.69 -0.48
N ALA A 90 3.33 2.80 0.16
CA ALA A 90 2.74 1.86 1.11
C ALA A 90 3.69 1.56 2.27
N SER A 91 3.13 1.32 3.45
CA SER A 91 3.81 0.98 4.68
C SER A 91 3.04 -0.11 5.40
N ALA A 92 3.76 -1.14 5.86
CA ALA A 92 3.24 -2.13 6.77
C ALA A 92 4.22 -2.29 7.94
N VAL A 93 3.70 -2.12 9.16
CA VAL A 93 4.44 -2.23 10.41
C VAL A 93 3.76 -3.28 11.27
N GLN A 94 4.52 -4.21 11.83
CA GLN A 94 4.05 -5.06 12.94
C GLN A 94 5.24 -5.40 13.84
N GLY A 95 5.24 -4.88 15.06
CA GLY A 95 6.36 -5.03 15.99
C GLY A 95 7.68 -4.49 15.41
N ALA A 96 8.68 -5.35 15.24
CA ALA A 96 9.98 -4.98 14.67
C ALA A 96 10.05 -5.07 13.14
N ASN A 97 9.03 -5.63 12.50
CA ASN A 97 8.98 -5.82 11.05
C ASN A 97 8.33 -4.59 10.41
N ILE A 98 9.09 -3.89 9.58
CA ILE A 98 8.65 -2.67 8.89
C ILE A 98 9.04 -2.79 7.42
N LEU A 99 8.08 -2.59 6.53
CA LEU A 99 8.33 -2.41 5.11
C LEU A 99 7.67 -1.11 4.66
N ARG A 100 8.43 -0.26 3.98
CA ARG A 100 7.91 0.91 3.27
C ARG A 100 8.34 0.85 1.81
N LEU A 101 7.38 1.00 0.92
CA LEU A 101 7.56 0.94 -0.53
C LEU A 101 7.17 2.27 -1.14
N ASN A 102 7.91 2.69 -2.16
CA ASN A 102 7.50 3.78 -3.03
C ASN A 102 7.80 3.41 -4.48
N ILE A 103 6.75 3.28 -5.29
CA ILE A 103 6.82 2.98 -6.73
C ILE A 103 6.25 4.19 -7.47
N PRO A 104 7.10 5.03 -8.07
CA PRO A 104 6.64 6.27 -8.73
C PRO A 104 5.70 6.02 -9.92
N SER A 105 5.84 4.89 -10.60
CA SER A 105 5.04 4.50 -11.76
C SER A 105 5.16 2.99 -12.01
N ILE A 106 4.05 2.27 -12.03
CA ILE A 106 3.98 0.85 -12.41
C ILE A 106 2.86 0.61 -13.41
N SER A 107 3.21 0.07 -14.58
CA SER A 107 2.24 -0.35 -15.60
C SER A 107 1.45 -1.58 -15.11
N PRO A 108 0.15 -1.74 -15.43
CA PRO A 108 -0.63 -2.95 -15.11
C PRO A 108 -0.02 -4.23 -15.73
N SER A 109 0.77 -4.07 -16.78
CA SER A 109 1.49 -5.13 -17.49
C SER A 109 2.91 -5.38 -16.98
N ALA A 110 3.34 -4.75 -15.86
CA ALA A 110 4.67 -4.94 -15.31
C ALA A 110 4.95 -6.43 -15.04
N SER A 111 6.08 -6.92 -15.53
CA SER A 111 6.51 -8.31 -15.46
C SER A 111 7.96 -8.38 -15.03
N GLN A 112 8.45 -9.57 -14.67
CA GLN A 112 9.87 -9.71 -14.28
C GLN A 112 10.83 -9.30 -15.41
N ALA A 113 10.44 -9.48 -16.68
CA ALA A 113 11.22 -9.07 -17.85
C ALA A 113 11.13 -7.56 -18.15
N ALA A 114 10.08 -6.89 -17.65
CA ALA A 114 9.86 -5.45 -17.80
C ALA A 114 9.32 -4.86 -16.48
N PRO A 115 10.15 -4.80 -15.42
CA PRO A 115 9.70 -4.37 -14.10
C PRO A 115 9.60 -2.86 -14.01
N ALA A 116 8.82 -2.39 -13.04
CA ALA A 116 8.84 -1.00 -12.58
C ALA A 116 10.01 -0.77 -11.61
N SER A 117 10.47 0.47 -11.51
CA SER A 117 11.50 0.88 -10.57
C SER A 117 10.90 1.58 -9.36
N GLY A 118 11.48 1.38 -8.18
CA GLY A 118 11.05 2.07 -6.96
C GLY A 118 12.09 1.98 -5.84
N SER A 119 11.67 2.33 -4.64
CA SER A 119 12.50 2.28 -3.44
C SER A 119 11.85 1.49 -2.32
N VAL A 120 12.71 0.94 -1.45
CA VAL A 120 12.33 0.17 -0.27
C VAL A 120 13.07 0.71 0.94
N ASN A 121 12.34 0.95 2.02
CA ASN A 121 12.90 1.02 3.37
C ASN A 121 12.40 -0.20 4.15
N PHE A 122 13.32 -0.87 4.85
CA PHE A 122 13.03 -2.14 5.50
C PHE A 122 13.66 -2.17 6.89
N ARG A 123 12.98 -2.83 7.83
CA ARG A 123 13.52 -3.17 9.14
C ARG A 123 12.94 -4.52 9.58
N SER A 124 13.74 -5.27 10.33
CA SER A 124 13.32 -6.50 10.99
C SER A 124 14.00 -6.59 12.36
N ALA A 125 13.60 -7.57 13.16
CA ALA A 125 14.27 -7.88 14.42
C ALA A 125 15.75 -8.29 14.23
N GLU A 126 16.10 -8.84 13.06
CA GLU A 126 17.46 -9.29 12.74
C GLU A 126 18.39 -8.13 12.34
N LEU A 127 17.81 -6.97 12.01
CA LEU A 127 18.55 -5.76 11.65
C LEU A 127 18.87 -4.92 12.90
N THR A 128 19.98 -5.25 13.55
CA THR A 128 20.47 -4.51 14.73
C THR A 128 20.87 -3.06 14.42
N SER A 129 21.19 -2.75 13.17
CA SER A 129 21.52 -1.40 12.69
C SER A 129 20.29 -0.49 12.52
N GLY A 130 19.08 -1.02 12.70
CA GLY A 130 17.83 -0.29 12.49
C GLY A 130 17.31 -0.42 11.07
N SER A 131 16.64 0.63 10.57
CA SER A 131 16.09 0.60 9.22
C SER A 131 17.19 0.74 8.16
N VAL A 132 17.04 -0.02 7.08
CA VAL A 132 17.92 -0.02 5.91
C VAL A 132 17.14 0.44 4.69
N SER A 133 17.82 1.04 3.73
CA SER A 133 17.17 1.59 2.53
C SER A 133 17.83 1.05 1.27
N SER A 134 17.03 0.86 0.22
CA SER A 134 17.53 0.59 -1.12
C SER A 134 18.44 1.70 -1.62
N ASP A 135 19.51 1.36 -2.32
CA ASP A 135 20.40 2.33 -2.95
C ASP A 135 19.64 3.10 -4.05
N SER A 136 19.59 4.44 -3.95
CA SER A 136 18.87 5.27 -4.94
C SER A 136 19.50 5.23 -6.33
N THR A 137 20.76 4.82 -6.45
CA THR A 137 21.46 4.66 -7.74
C THR A 137 21.16 3.31 -8.40
N VAL A 138 20.63 2.34 -7.64
CA VAL A 138 20.24 1.01 -8.09
C VAL A 138 18.85 0.70 -7.52
N PRO A 139 17.78 1.24 -8.13
CA PRO A 139 16.43 1.11 -7.59
C PRO A 139 15.99 -0.35 -7.52
N CYS A 140 15.10 -0.64 -6.59
CA CYS A 140 14.43 -1.94 -6.53
C CYS A 140 13.52 -2.12 -7.74
N THR A 141 13.36 -3.36 -8.17
CA THR A 141 12.46 -3.73 -9.26
C THR A 141 11.18 -4.29 -8.69
N PHE A 142 10.06 -3.97 -9.34
CA PHE A 142 8.71 -4.36 -8.94
C PHE A 142 7.96 -4.93 -10.14
N TRP A 143 7.28 -6.05 -9.96
CA TRP A 143 6.49 -6.68 -11.01
C TRP A 143 5.30 -7.42 -10.42
N PHE A 144 4.38 -7.83 -11.30
CA PHE A 144 3.28 -8.67 -10.89
C PHE A 144 3.64 -10.16 -11.03
N PRO A 145 3.38 -10.98 -10.00
CA PRO A 145 3.53 -12.43 -10.11
C PRO A 145 2.65 -12.98 -11.25
N ASP A 146 3.18 -13.98 -11.96
CA ASP A 146 2.46 -14.64 -13.05
C ASP A 146 1.18 -15.35 -12.56
N GLY A 147 0.26 -15.61 -13.48
CA GLY A 147 -0.95 -16.40 -13.20
C GLY A 147 -2.10 -15.66 -12.52
N ARG A 148 -1.98 -14.33 -12.33
CA ARG A 148 -3.06 -13.47 -11.82
C ARG A 148 -3.69 -12.61 -12.93
N SER A 149 -4.96 -12.29 -12.84
CA SER A 149 -5.59 -11.30 -13.73
C SER A 149 -5.23 -9.87 -13.30
N GLU A 150 -5.30 -8.90 -14.22
CA GLU A 150 -4.90 -7.50 -13.94
C GLU A 150 -5.67 -6.88 -12.78
N ASP A 151 -6.97 -7.16 -12.69
CA ASP A 151 -7.84 -6.71 -11.60
C ASP A 151 -7.45 -7.28 -10.23
N GLN A 152 -6.68 -8.37 -10.18
CA GLN A 152 -6.14 -8.94 -8.94
C GLN A 152 -4.75 -8.38 -8.59
N ARG A 153 -4.06 -7.79 -9.55
CA ARG A 153 -2.67 -7.30 -9.43
C ARG A 153 -2.62 -5.86 -8.99
N VAL A 154 -3.34 -4.97 -9.69
CA VAL A 154 -3.35 -3.54 -9.39
C VAL A 154 -4.63 -2.87 -9.89
N THR A 155 -5.16 -1.97 -9.08
CA THR A 155 -6.19 -1.00 -9.46
C THR A 155 -6.12 0.17 -8.48
N GLY A 156 -6.93 1.22 -8.66
CA GLY A 156 -7.07 2.27 -7.65
C GLY A 156 -7.35 1.64 -6.28
N GLY A 157 -6.52 1.96 -5.29
CA GLY A 157 -6.69 1.46 -3.92
C GLY A 157 -6.20 0.03 -3.64
N LYS A 158 -5.55 -0.64 -4.61
CA LYS A 158 -5.02 -2.00 -4.40
C LYS A 158 -3.76 -2.28 -5.21
N ILE A 159 -2.80 -2.97 -4.60
CA ILE A 159 -1.66 -3.53 -5.29
C ILE A 159 -1.17 -4.84 -4.65
N TRP A 160 -0.73 -5.78 -5.48
CA TRP A 160 0.02 -6.96 -5.09
C TRP A 160 1.22 -7.16 -6.00
N VAL A 161 2.42 -6.95 -5.48
CA VAL A 161 3.67 -6.99 -6.23
C VAL A 161 4.66 -7.99 -5.67
N ALA A 162 5.43 -8.57 -6.57
CA ALA A 162 6.75 -9.09 -6.27
C ALA A 162 7.79 -7.98 -6.41
N PHE A 163 8.87 -8.07 -5.64
CA PHE A 163 9.98 -7.13 -5.72
C PHE A 163 11.31 -7.76 -5.35
N GLU A 164 12.39 -7.17 -5.84
CA GLU A 164 13.75 -7.44 -5.36
C GLU A 164 14.55 -6.14 -5.30
N CYS A 165 15.54 -6.11 -4.41
CA CYS A 165 16.46 -4.99 -4.29
C CYS A 165 17.87 -5.55 -4.36
N SER A 166 18.54 -5.40 -5.50
CA SER A 166 19.90 -5.89 -5.70
C SER A 166 20.92 -5.21 -4.78
N ARG A 167 20.59 -4.02 -4.25
CA ARG A 167 21.46 -3.26 -3.37
C ARG A 167 20.68 -2.52 -2.28
N MET A 168 20.82 -2.99 -1.05
CA MET A 168 20.35 -2.37 0.19
C MET A 168 21.57 -1.80 0.94
N LEU A 169 21.47 -0.56 1.41
CA LEU A 169 22.51 0.11 2.15
C LEU A 169 22.30 -0.11 3.65
N THR A 170 23.24 -0.81 4.28
CA THR A 170 23.18 -1.09 5.72
C THR A 170 24.10 -0.14 6.50
N PRO A 171 23.57 0.76 7.35
CA PRO A 171 24.39 1.61 8.20
C PRO A 171 25.27 0.79 9.17
N PRO A 172 26.41 1.33 9.63
CA PRO A 172 26.95 2.66 9.31
C PRO A 172 27.85 2.69 8.08
N MET A 173 28.32 1.54 7.60
CA MET A 173 29.32 1.45 6.52
C MET A 173 28.70 1.42 5.11
N ASN A 174 27.36 1.39 5.01
CA ASN A 174 26.63 1.23 3.75
C ASN A 174 27.06 -0.01 2.96
N ASN A 175 27.37 -1.09 3.69
CA ASN A 175 27.68 -2.38 3.10
C ASN A 175 26.47 -2.84 2.26
N PRO A 176 26.71 -3.34 1.04
CA PRO A 176 25.63 -3.81 0.19
C PRO A 176 25.10 -5.14 0.69
N CYS A 177 23.78 -5.20 0.86
CA CYS A 177 23.03 -6.43 1.02
C CYS A 177 21.96 -6.52 -0.07
N LYS A 178 21.28 -7.66 -0.17
CA LYS A 178 20.23 -7.86 -1.17
C LYS A 178 18.93 -8.28 -0.51
N ILE A 179 17.81 -7.76 -1.02
CA ILE A 179 16.51 -8.41 -0.88
C ILE A 179 16.28 -9.20 -2.16
N SER A 180 16.12 -10.51 -2.02
CA SER A 180 15.75 -11.38 -3.13
C SER A 180 14.24 -11.34 -3.35
N GLU A 181 13.72 -12.14 -4.28
CA GLU A 181 12.29 -12.15 -4.59
C GLU A 181 11.43 -12.21 -3.32
N SER A 182 10.63 -11.16 -3.16
CA SER A 182 9.83 -10.82 -1.98
C SER A 182 8.46 -10.34 -2.44
N TYR A 183 7.46 -10.35 -1.57
CA TYR A 183 6.08 -10.02 -1.94
C TYR A 183 5.48 -8.98 -1.00
N ALA A 184 4.64 -8.11 -1.55
CA ALA A 184 3.85 -7.17 -0.76
C ALA A 184 2.45 -7.04 -1.35
N LEU A 185 1.47 -6.91 -0.47
CA LEU A 185 0.07 -6.73 -0.82
C LEU A 185 -0.53 -5.63 0.05
N PHE A 186 -1.25 -4.72 -0.60
CA PHE A 186 -1.98 -3.63 0.03
C PHE A 186 -3.34 -3.45 -0.64
N GLU A 187 -4.37 -3.26 0.17
CA GLU A 187 -5.76 -3.09 -0.25
C GLU A 187 -6.43 -2.00 0.59
N ASN A 188 -7.54 -1.47 0.07
CA ASN A 188 -8.27 -0.36 0.68
C ASN A 188 -7.35 0.87 0.88
N CYS A 189 -6.43 1.06 -0.07
CA CYS A 189 -5.53 2.19 -0.09
C CYS A 189 -6.26 3.44 -0.57
N ASP A 190 -5.75 4.60 -0.18
CA ASP A 190 -6.20 5.88 -0.72
C ASP A 190 -5.99 5.92 -2.25
N THR A 191 -7.03 6.28 -2.99
CA THR A 191 -7.01 6.40 -4.46
C THR A 191 -6.59 7.80 -4.93
N GLY A 192 -6.50 8.77 -4.02
CA GLY A 192 -6.23 10.18 -4.33
C GLY A 192 -7.36 10.86 -5.10
N GLU A 193 -8.52 10.22 -5.21
CA GLU A 193 -9.75 10.84 -5.70
C GLU A 193 -10.34 11.59 -4.51
N GLU A 194 -10.15 12.91 -4.47
CA GLU A 194 -10.92 13.77 -3.56
C GLU A 194 -12.41 13.62 -3.96
N GLU A 195 -13.23 13.16 -3.02
CA GLU A 195 -14.70 13.13 -3.14
C GLU A 195 -15.30 14.55 -3.27
#